data_AF-A0A382DRZ2-F1
#
_entry.id   AF-A0A382DRZ2-F1
#
_cell.length_a   1.000
_cell.length_b   1.000
_cell.length_c   1.000
_cell.angle_alpha   90.00
_cell.angle_beta   90.00
_cell.angle_gamma   90.00
#
_symmetry.space_group_name_H-M   'P 1'
#
loop_
_entity.id
_entity.type
_entity.pdbx_description
1 polymer ?
#
loop_
_entity_poly.entity_id
_entity_poly.type
_entity_poly.pdbx_seq_one_letter_code
_entity_poly.pdbx_strand_id
1 'polypeptide(L)'
;MVELRHRIDFAKVFAKDQVFKLKRAWQVSRSGKNSMTKDPAYNAANPKHFIPMIEKERYIERTDTFDQMIAATHKHFWDPNDKRFIDFDQPFDMENKNIVDPRIFCMELKIPSVAERLTEKQKIKLNNESFRWTLSQILHGEQGALSLSASLCHILKDPGAQEYVANQTREEARHV
;
A
#
# COMPACT_ATOMS: atom_id res chain seq x y z
N MET A 1 15.83 36.75 -43.10
CA MET A 1 15.54 36.89 -41.65
C MET A 1 14.92 35.64 -41.02
N VAL A 2 13.98 34.95 -41.69
CA VAL A 2 13.34 33.71 -41.17
C VAL A 2 14.33 32.56 -40.95
N GLU A 3 15.28 32.39 -41.86
CA GLU A 3 16.28 31.31 -41.81
C GLU A 3 17.28 31.45 -40.65
N LEU A 4 17.74 32.67 -40.37
CA LEU A 4 18.61 32.95 -39.22
C LEU A 4 17.88 32.70 -37.88
N ARG A 5 16.59 33.05 -37.82
CA ARG A 5 15.74 32.79 -36.64
C ARG A 5 15.57 31.29 -36.42
N HIS A 6 15.29 30.51 -37.46
CA HIS A 6 15.21 29.04 -37.37
C HIS A 6 16.54 28.41 -36.93
N ARG A 7 17.69 28.90 -37.42
CA ARG A 7 19.00 28.39 -36.98
C ARG A 7 19.28 28.70 -35.50
N ILE A 8 18.89 29.88 -35.03
CA ILE A 8 19.01 30.26 -33.61
C ILE A 8 18.07 29.40 -32.74
N ASP A 9 16.84 29.17 -33.18
CA ASP A 9 15.88 28.34 -32.44
C ASP A 9 16.32 26.87 -32.40
N PHE A 10 16.86 26.34 -33.51
CA PHE A 10 17.46 25.01 -33.55
C PHE A 10 18.67 24.91 -32.60
N ALA A 11 19.56 25.90 -32.59
CA ALA A 11 20.70 25.95 -31.68
C ALA A 11 20.25 26.00 -30.19
N LYS A 12 19.19 26.74 -29.88
CA LYS A 12 18.60 26.76 -28.53
C LYS A 12 18.02 25.41 -28.13
N VAL A 13 17.30 24.75 -29.03
CA VAL A 13 16.74 23.40 -28.79
C VAL A 13 17.88 22.40 -28.57
N PHE A 14 18.90 22.42 -29.42
CA PHE A 14 20.07 21.54 -29.29
C PHE A 14 20.81 21.77 -27.97
N ALA A 15 21.05 23.03 -27.58
CA ALA A 15 21.68 23.35 -26.30
C ALA A 15 20.84 22.85 -25.11
N LYS A 16 19.51 23.03 -25.15
CA LYS A 16 18.60 22.50 -24.13
C LYS A 16 18.63 20.97 -24.07
N ASP A 17 18.68 20.28 -25.20
CA ASP A 17 18.80 18.82 -25.28
C ASP A 17 20.12 18.32 -24.67
N GLN A 18 21.25 18.96 -24.96
CA GLN A 18 22.53 18.59 -24.35
C GLN A 18 22.55 18.80 -22.84
N VAL A 19 22.02 19.93 -22.36
CA VAL A 19 21.86 20.19 -20.92
C VAL A 19 20.93 19.16 -20.27
N PHE A 20 19.84 18.79 -20.94
CA PHE A 20 18.93 17.74 -20.48
C PHE A 20 19.63 16.38 -20.39
N LYS A 21 20.40 15.98 -21.41
CA LYS A 21 21.17 14.71 -21.41
C LYS A 21 22.20 14.65 -20.28
N LEU A 22 22.94 15.72 -20.05
CA LEU A 22 23.90 15.84 -18.93
C LEU A 22 23.18 15.74 -17.57
N LYS A 23 22.09 16.49 -17.41
CA LYS A 23 21.28 16.45 -16.19
C LYS A 23 20.68 15.06 -15.95
N ARG A 24 20.18 14.41 -17.00
CA ARG A 24 19.67 13.03 -16.95
C ARG A 24 20.76 12.06 -16.53
N ALA A 25 21.93 12.06 -17.18
CA ALA A 25 23.04 11.16 -16.84
C ALA A 25 23.47 11.32 -15.38
N TRP A 26 23.55 12.56 -14.88
CA TRP A 26 23.85 12.85 -13.48
C TRP A 26 22.74 12.41 -12.51
N GLN A 27 21.46 12.51 -12.91
CA GLN A 27 20.35 12.08 -12.08
C GLN A 27 20.28 10.55 -11.95
N VAL A 28 20.54 9.86 -13.05
CA VAL A 28 20.52 8.38 -13.11
C VAL A 28 21.70 7.78 -12.36
N SER A 29 22.87 8.42 -12.38
CA SER A 29 24.02 7.96 -11.59
C SER A 29 23.80 8.09 -10.07
N ARG A 30 22.85 8.92 -9.63
CA ARG A 30 22.44 9.06 -8.21
C ARG A 30 21.21 8.23 -7.83
N SER A 31 20.66 7.44 -8.76
CA SER A 31 19.55 6.53 -8.52
C SER A 31 20.03 5.31 -7.75
N GLY A 32 20.11 5.39 -6.42
CA GLY A 32 20.02 4.25 -5.48
C GLY A 32 21.04 3.11 -5.57
N LYS A 33 21.85 2.98 -6.63
CA LYS A 33 22.82 1.89 -6.92
C LYS A 33 24.00 1.83 -5.93
N ASN A 34 23.92 2.53 -4.80
CA ASN A 34 25.02 2.75 -3.87
C ASN A 34 24.80 2.04 -2.53
N SER A 35 24.77 0.70 -2.53
CA SER A 35 25.53 -0.08 -1.54
C SER A 35 25.73 -1.49 -2.10
N MET A 36 26.91 -2.09 -1.91
CA MET A 36 27.18 -3.48 -2.30
C MET A 36 26.33 -4.51 -1.54
N THR A 37 25.45 -4.06 -0.64
CA THR A 37 24.69 -4.87 0.32
C THR A 37 23.17 -4.68 0.20
N LYS A 38 22.70 -3.73 -0.61
CA LYS A 38 21.26 -3.45 -0.74
C LYS A 38 20.70 -4.25 -1.90
N ASP A 39 19.65 -5.02 -1.62
CA ASP A 39 18.91 -5.76 -2.64
C ASP A 39 18.34 -4.78 -3.70
N PRO A 40 18.62 -4.99 -5.00
CA PRO A 40 18.18 -4.11 -6.08
C PRO A 40 16.66 -3.87 -6.13
N ALA A 41 15.85 -4.79 -5.61
CA ALA A 41 14.39 -4.66 -5.55
C ALA A 41 13.95 -3.44 -4.72
N TYR A 42 14.76 -3.01 -3.76
CA TYR A 42 14.48 -1.85 -2.89
C TYR A 42 15.10 -0.55 -3.41
N ASN A 43 15.62 -0.52 -4.64
CA ASN A 43 16.07 0.71 -5.25
C ASN A 43 14.90 1.67 -5.43
N ALA A 44 15.09 2.91 -4.98
CA ALA A 44 14.08 3.95 -5.06
C ALA A 44 14.51 5.07 -6.02
N ALA A 45 13.53 5.69 -6.66
CA ALA A 45 13.69 6.91 -7.43
C ALA A 45 14.16 8.06 -6.53
N ASN A 46 14.83 9.03 -7.13
CA ASN A 46 15.26 10.23 -6.42
C ASN A 46 14.02 11.05 -6.02
N PRO A 47 13.81 11.38 -4.73
CA PRO A 47 12.63 12.14 -4.29
C PRO A 47 12.46 13.49 -4.98
N LYS A 48 13.56 14.08 -5.48
CA LYS A 48 13.53 15.38 -6.14
C LYS A 48 13.14 15.29 -7.62
N HIS A 49 13.15 14.09 -8.24
CA HIS A 49 12.99 13.93 -9.68
C HIS A 49 12.39 12.58 -10.11
N PHE A 50 11.34 12.61 -10.95
CA PHE A 50 10.63 11.43 -11.45
C PHE A 50 11.26 10.76 -12.71
N ILE A 51 12.26 11.39 -13.34
CA ILE A 51 12.89 10.89 -14.58
C ILE A 51 13.33 9.41 -14.52
N PRO A 52 13.89 8.89 -13.40
CA PRO A 52 14.23 7.49 -13.28
C PRO A 52 13.06 6.51 -13.49
N MET A 53 11.80 6.94 -13.27
CA MET A 53 10.61 6.08 -13.37
C MET A 53 10.16 5.84 -14.82
N ILE A 54 10.54 6.72 -15.74
CA ILE A 54 10.17 6.66 -17.17
C ILE A 54 11.31 6.11 -18.04
N GLU A 55 12.43 5.68 -17.45
CA GLU A 55 13.55 5.14 -18.20
C GLU A 55 13.19 3.79 -18.83
N LYS A 56 13.53 3.60 -20.11
CA LYS A 56 13.22 2.37 -20.83
C LYS A 56 13.97 1.19 -20.21
N GLU A 57 15.23 1.39 -19.87
CA GLU A 57 16.13 0.36 -19.33
C GLU A 57 15.67 -0.15 -17.96
N ARG A 58 14.90 0.64 -17.22
CA ARG A 58 14.31 0.23 -15.94
C ARG A 58 13.45 -1.03 -16.07
N TYR A 59 12.67 -1.13 -17.16
CA TYR A 59 11.72 -2.22 -17.35
C TYR A 59 12.37 -3.57 -17.64
N ILE A 60 13.66 -3.58 -18.02
CA ILE A 60 14.43 -4.81 -18.27
C ILE A 60 15.28 -5.23 -17.06
N GLU A 61 15.45 -4.36 -16.05
CA GLU A 61 16.23 -4.64 -14.82
C GLU A 61 15.35 -5.27 -13.71
N ARG A 62 14.26 -5.97 -14.04
CA ARG A 62 13.32 -6.56 -13.06
C ARG A 62 13.98 -7.71 -12.28
N THR A 63 13.92 -7.66 -10.95
CA THR A 63 14.32 -8.77 -10.08
C THR A 63 13.20 -9.79 -9.87
N ASP A 64 13.55 -10.98 -9.39
CA ASP A 64 12.65 -12.08 -9.05
C ASP A 64 12.31 -12.14 -7.54
N THR A 65 12.83 -11.19 -6.74
CA THR A 65 12.72 -11.14 -5.27
C THR A 65 11.29 -11.38 -4.76
N PHE A 66 10.29 -10.85 -5.47
CA PHE A 66 8.89 -10.90 -5.06
C PHE A 66 8.02 -11.89 -5.85
N ASP A 67 8.58 -12.66 -6.79
CA ASP A 67 7.79 -13.49 -7.72
C ASP A 67 6.94 -14.53 -7.00
N GLN A 68 7.49 -15.18 -5.96
CA GLN A 68 6.74 -16.15 -5.16
C GLN A 68 5.58 -15.49 -4.40
N MET A 69 5.80 -14.29 -3.86
CA MET A 69 4.77 -13.56 -3.12
C MET A 69 3.65 -13.09 -4.05
N ILE A 70 4.01 -12.53 -5.21
CA ILE A 70 3.07 -12.13 -6.26
C ILE A 70 2.23 -13.34 -6.68
N ALA A 71 2.86 -14.47 -7.00
CA ALA A 71 2.15 -15.68 -7.41
C ALA A 71 1.23 -16.25 -6.32
N ALA A 72 1.62 -16.13 -5.04
CA ALA A 72 0.82 -16.61 -3.92
C ALA A 72 -0.49 -15.82 -3.75
N THR A 73 -0.47 -14.52 -4.02
CA THR A 73 -1.66 -13.66 -3.84
C THR A 73 -2.82 -14.02 -4.78
N HIS A 74 -2.53 -14.64 -5.93
CA HIS A 74 -3.56 -15.13 -6.84
C HIS A 74 -4.24 -16.42 -6.36
N LYS A 75 -3.66 -17.17 -5.41
CA LYS A 75 -4.19 -18.46 -4.97
C LYS A 75 -5.32 -18.36 -3.95
N HIS A 76 -5.31 -17.33 -3.10
CA HIS A 76 -6.22 -17.20 -1.96
C HIS A 76 -7.04 -15.91 -2.04
N PHE A 77 -7.57 -15.65 -3.23
CA PHE A 77 -8.32 -14.45 -3.50
C PHE A 77 -9.76 -14.57 -3.01
N TRP A 78 -10.18 -13.69 -2.09
CA TRP A 78 -11.58 -13.57 -1.65
C TRP A 78 -12.21 -12.28 -2.21
N ASP A 79 -13.50 -12.34 -2.52
CA ASP A 79 -14.28 -11.21 -3.06
C ASP A 79 -15.28 -10.71 -2.02
N PRO A 80 -15.14 -9.46 -1.53
CA PRO A 80 -16.06 -8.89 -0.54
C PRO A 80 -17.48 -8.65 -1.08
N ASN A 81 -17.66 -8.60 -2.40
CA ASN A 81 -18.98 -8.40 -3.02
C ASN A 81 -19.70 -9.73 -3.29
N ASP A 82 -19.04 -10.86 -3.07
CA ASP A 82 -19.60 -12.18 -3.28
C ASP A 82 -20.03 -12.78 -1.94
N LYS A 83 -21.35 -12.94 -1.80
CA LYS A 83 -22.00 -13.49 -0.61
C LYS A 83 -21.56 -14.90 -0.24
N ARG A 84 -20.91 -15.63 -1.16
CA ARG A 84 -20.31 -16.95 -0.86
C ARG A 84 -19.15 -16.84 0.14
N PHE A 85 -18.50 -15.67 0.23
CA PHE A 85 -17.49 -15.39 1.25
C PHE A 85 -18.11 -14.80 2.51
N ILE A 86 -18.74 -13.63 2.39
CA ILE A 86 -19.37 -12.91 3.50
C ILE A 86 -20.70 -12.32 3.03
N ASP A 87 -21.80 -12.66 3.70
CA ASP A 87 -23.13 -12.11 3.43
C ASP A 87 -23.46 -10.97 4.40
N PHE A 88 -23.21 -9.74 3.98
CA PHE A 88 -23.50 -8.53 4.78
C PHE A 88 -25.00 -8.26 4.98
N ASP A 89 -25.89 -8.92 4.23
CA ASP A 89 -27.33 -8.76 4.40
C ASP A 89 -27.88 -9.61 5.56
N GLN A 90 -27.06 -10.51 6.12
CA GLN A 90 -27.48 -11.32 7.25
C GLN A 90 -27.71 -10.43 8.48
N PRO A 91 -28.94 -10.39 9.03
CA PRO A 91 -29.20 -9.57 10.21
C PRO A 91 -28.47 -10.13 11.43
N PHE A 92 -27.81 -9.24 12.17
CA PHE A 92 -27.19 -9.56 13.45
C PHE A 92 -27.88 -8.82 14.60
N ASP A 93 -28.25 -9.55 15.64
CA ASP A 93 -28.89 -9.00 16.84
C ASP A 93 -27.83 -8.39 17.76
N MET A 94 -27.55 -7.10 17.55
CA MET A 94 -26.58 -6.33 18.32
C MET A 94 -26.97 -6.14 19.81
N GLU A 95 -28.23 -6.36 20.18
CA GLU A 95 -28.71 -6.13 21.56
C GLU A 95 -28.62 -7.38 22.43
N ASN A 96 -28.89 -8.55 21.85
CA ASN A 96 -29.00 -9.80 22.61
C ASN A 96 -27.95 -10.85 22.24
N LYS A 97 -27.07 -10.58 21.27
CA LYS A 97 -25.96 -11.49 20.90
C LYS A 97 -24.61 -10.83 21.04
N ASN A 98 -23.67 -11.61 21.57
CA ASN A 98 -22.26 -11.27 21.59
C ASN A 98 -21.65 -11.52 20.19
N ILE A 99 -20.97 -10.52 19.63
CA ILE A 99 -20.28 -10.65 18.33
C ILE A 99 -19.07 -11.58 18.42
N VAL A 100 -18.42 -11.62 19.58
CA VAL A 100 -17.26 -12.46 19.89
C VAL A 100 -17.36 -12.98 21.32
N ASP A 101 -16.56 -13.99 21.68
CA ASP A 101 -16.49 -14.48 23.05
C ASP A 101 -16.03 -13.34 24.00
N PRO A 102 -16.89 -12.91 24.96
CA PRO A 102 -16.54 -11.83 25.88
C PRO A 102 -15.35 -12.17 26.77
N ARG A 103 -15.03 -13.46 26.97
CA ARG A 103 -13.86 -13.89 27.72
C ARG A 103 -12.54 -13.62 26.99
N ILE A 104 -12.58 -13.31 25.70
CA ILE A 104 -11.38 -13.05 24.90
C ILE A 104 -11.25 -11.55 24.62
N PHE A 105 -12.33 -10.92 24.15
CA PHE A 105 -12.29 -9.56 23.60
C PHE A 105 -12.86 -8.47 24.52
N CYS A 106 -13.36 -8.83 25.71
CA CYS A 106 -13.85 -7.87 26.70
C CYS A 106 -13.28 -8.19 28.07
N MET A 107 -12.06 -7.70 28.31
CA MET A 107 -11.30 -7.98 29.53
C MET A 107 -11.98 -7.39 30.78
N GLU A 108 -12.71 -6.29 30.61
CA GLU A 108 -13.47 -5.60 31.64
C GLU A 108 -14.52 -6.52 32.28
N LEU A 109 -15.15 -7.40 31.48
CA LEU A 109 -16.14 -8.36 31.98
C LEU A 109 -15.52 -9.50 32.81
N LYS A 110 -14.19 -9.66 32.82
CA LYS A 110 -13.50 -10.57 33.73
C LYS A 110 -13.39 -10.01 35.15
N ILE A 111 -13.62 -8.72 35.33
CA ILE A 111 -13.50 -8.05 36.63
C ILE A 111 -14.87 -8.09 37.30
N PRO A 112 -15.04 -8.82 38.43
CA PRO A 112 -16.35 -8.98 39.07
C PRO A 112 -16.99 -7.64 39.44
N SER A 113 -16.19 -6.68 39.92
CA SER A 113 -16.67 -5.35 40.28
C SER A 113 -17.23 -4.53 39.11
N VAL A 114 -16.88 -4.87 37.86
CA VAL A 114 -17.49 -4.29 36.65
C VAL A 114 -18.70 -5.14 36.26
N ALA A 115 -18.51 -6.44 36.08
CA ALA A 115 -19.54 -7.34 35.56
C ALA A 115 -20.80 -7.39 36.42
N GLU A 116 -20.66 -7.41 37.75
CA GLU A 116 -21.80 -7.50 38.69
C GLU A 116 -22.63 -6.21 38.73
N ARG A 117 -22.10 -5.08 38.25
CA ARG A 117 -22.82 -3.80 38.16
C ARG A 117 -23.58 -3.61 36.86
N LEU A 118 -23.43 -4.54 35.91
CA LEU A 118 -24.04 -4.48 34.59
C LEU A 118 -25.14 -5.54 34.46
N THR A 119 -26.27 -5.15 33.87
CA THR A 119 -27.28 -6.09 33.37
C THR A 119 -26.72 -6.91 32.20
N GLU A 120 -27.33 -8.05 31.87
CA GLU A 120 -26.89 -8.87 30.73
C GLU A 120 -26.87 -8.10 29.40
N LYS A 121 -27.88 -7.26 29.14
CA LYS A 121 -27.89 -6.38 27.96
C LYS A 121 -26.72 -5.40 27.94
N GLN A 122 -26.35 -4.85 29.10
CA GLN A 122 -25.19 -3.95 29.19
C GLN A 122 -23.87 -4.68 28.98
N LYS A 123 -23.75 -5.93 29.45
CA LYS A 123 -22.57 -6.77 29.19
C LYS A 123 -22.41 -7.07 27.69
N ILE A 124 -23.50 -7.44 27.02
CA ILE A 124 -23.50 -7.69 25.57
C ILE A 124 -23.11 -6.43 24.81
N LYS A 125 -23.71 -5.29 25.16
CA LYS A 125 -23.35 -4.01 24.57
C LYS A 125 -21.87 -3.70 24.77
N LEU A 126 -21.35 -3.81 25.99
CA LEU A 126 -19.94 -3.55 26.28
C LEU A 126 -19.01 -4.45 25.45
N ASN A 127 -19.33 -5.74 25.33
CA ASN A 127 -18.56 -6.67 24.51
C ASN A 127 -18.56 -6.30 23.02
N ASN A 128 -19.73 -5.98 22.47
CA ASN A 128 -19.87 -5.59 21.06
C ASN A 128 -19.15 -4.26 20.76
N GLU A 129 -19.21 -3.30 21.69
CA GLU A 129 -18.49 -2.02 21.59
C GLU A 129 -16.97 -2.20 21.71
N SER A 130 -16.51 -3.05 22.62
CA SER A 130 -15.09 -3.41 22.77
C SER A 130 -14.54 -4.00 21.48
N PHE A 131 -15.27 -4.96 20.89
CA PHE A 131 -14.84 -5.55 19.63
C PHE A 131 -14.93 -4.56 18.45
N ARG A 132 -15.94 -3.68 18.42
CA ARG A 132 -16.00 -2.60 17.41
C ARG A 132 -14.78 -1.68 17.50
N TRP A 133 -14.31 -1.38 18.72
CA TRP A 133 -13.08 -0.63 18.91
C TRP A 133 -11.87 -1.38 18.33
N THR A 134 -11.74 -2.68 18.59
CA THR A 134 -10.70 -3.53 17.99
C THR A 134 -10.74 -3.50 16.46
N LEU A 135 -11.92 -3.68 15.85
CA LEU A 135 -12.09 -3.62 14.40
C LEU A 135 -11.67 -2.25 13.83
N SER A 136 -12.00 -1.15 14.52
CA SER A 136 -11.54 0.19 14.14
C SER A 136 -10.01 0.32 14.12
N GLN A 137 -9.31 -0.31 15.08
CA GLN A 137 -7.84 -0.33 15.08
C GLN A 137 -7.27 -1.12 13.90
N ILE A 138 -7.88 -2.26 13.55
CA ILE A 138 -7.50 -3.06 12.38
C ILE A 138 -7.69 -2.21 11.13
N LEU A 139 -8.88 -1.66 10.89
CA LEU A 139 -9.18 -0.82 9.74
C LEU A 139 -8.22 0.37 9.60
N HIS A 140 -7.87 1.01 10.72
CA HIS A 140 -6.88 2.09 10.69
C HIS A 140 -5.49 1.60 10.26
N GLY A 141 -5.07 0.42 10.73
CA GLY A 141 -3.83 -0.24 10.29
C GLY A 141 -3.84 -0.56 8.80
N GLU A 142 -4.93 -1.15 8.30
CA GLU A 142 -5.10 -1.51 6.88
C GLU A 142 -5.10 -0.25 5.98
N GLN A 143 -5.76 0.83 6.41
CA GLN A 143 -5.70 2.11 5.69
C GLN A 143 -4.28 2.69 5.64
N GLY A 144 -3.51 2.53 6.72
CA GLY A 144 -2.10 2.91 6.76
C GLY A 144 -1.25 2.09 5.78
N ALA A 145 -1.43 0.77 5.78
CA ALA A 145 -0.73 -0.15 4.89
C ALA A 145 -1.12 0.08 3.42
N LEU A 146 -2.39 0.33 3.14
CA LEU A 146 -2.92 0.72 1.82
C LEU A 146 -2.23 1.97 1.29
N SER A 147 -2.24 3.04 2.10
CA SER A 147 -1.68 4.34 1.71
C SER A 147 -0.17 4.26 1.50
N LEU A 148 0.53 3.55 2.40
CA LEU A 148 1.96 3.30 2.26
C LEU A 148 2.26 2.50 0.99
N SER A 149 1.58 1.39 0.74
CA SER A 149 1.79 0.56 -0.45
C SER A 149 1.52 1.33 -1.75
N ALA A 150 0.47 2.17 -1.75
CA ALA A 150 0.17 3.04 -2.88
C ALA A 150 1.29 4.07 -3.11
N SER A 151 1.84 4.63 -2.03
CA SER A 151 2.98 5.55 -2.12
C SER A 151 4.26 4.85 -2.62
N LEU A 152 4.47 3.59 -2.24
CA LEU A 152 5.63 2.80 -2.66
C LEU A 152 5.64 2.56 -4.18
N CYS A 153 4.46 2.44 -4.80
CA CYS A 153 4.32 2.35 -6.25
C CYS A 153 5.00 3.53 -6.97
N HIS A 154 5.00 4.72 -6.37
CA HIS A 154 5.59 5.93 -6.96
C HIS A 154 7.10 6.05 -6.77
N ILE A 155 7.68 5.32 -5.81
CA ILE A 155 9.10 5.46 -5.46
C ILE A 155 9.94 4.27 -5.88
N LEU A 156 9.40 3.06 -5.92
CA LEU A 156 10.19 1.86 -6.22
C LEU A 156 10.58 1.81 -7.69
N LYS A 157 11.87 1.62 -7.95
CA LYS A 157 12.41 1.57 -9.31
C LYS A 157 12.25 0.18 -9.91
N ASP A 158 12.36 -0.89 -9.14
CA ASP A 158 12.21 -2.24 -9.68
C ASP A 158 10.74 -2.52 -10.10
N PRO A 159 10.48 -3.03 -11.32
CA PRO A 159 9.13 -3.37 -11.78
C PRO A 159 8.44 -4.49 -10.96
N GLY A 160 9.18 -5.50 -10.49
CA GLY A 160 8.62 -6.59 -9.69
C GLY A 160 8.23 -6.11 -8.29
N ALA A 161 9.03 -5.24 -7.69
CA ALA A 161 8.71 -4.58 -6.44
C ALA A 161 7.48 -3.67 -6.59
N GLN A 162 7.34 -2.94 -7.70
CA GLN A 162 6.12 -2.17 -8.00
C GLN A 162 4.88 -3.05 -8.14
N GLU A 163 4.99 -4.15 -8.88
CA GLU A 163 3.90 -5.13 -9.03
C GLU A 163 3.47 -5.68 -7.67
N TYR A 164 4.43 -6.05 -6.83
CA TYR A 164 4.18 -6.51 -5.46
C TYR A 164 3.45 -5.46 -4.62
N VAL A 165 3.95 -4.22 -4.54
CA VAL A 165 3.29 -3.19 -3.71
C VAL A 165 1.95 -2.74 -4.27
N ALA A 166 1.76 -2.72 -5.59
CA ALA A 166 0.46 -2.46 -6.20
C ALA A 166 -0.55 -3.55 -5.84
N ASN A 167 -0.10 -4.80 -5.82
CA ASN A 167 -0.92 -5.90 -5.37
C ASN A 167 -1.24 -5.82 -3.87
N GLN A 168 -0.30 -5.40 -3.01
CA GLN A 168 -0.59 -5.10 -1.61
C GLN A 168 -1.62 -3.98 -1.46
N THR A 169 -1.51 -2.88 -2.21
CA THR A 169 -2.53 -1.81 -2.20
C THR A 169 -3.92 -2.35 -2.48
N ARG A 170 -4.03 -3.25 -3.46
CA ARG A 170 -5.29 -3.91 -3.81
C ARG A 170 -5.75 -4.90 -2.73
N GLU A 171 -4.82 -5.53 -2.01
CA GLU A 171 -5.11 -6.41 -0.86
C GLU A 171 -5.73 -5.62 0.28
N GLU A 172 -5.05 -4.58 0.75
CA GLU A 172 -5.54 -3.78 1.87
C GLU A 172 -6.84 -3.05 1.51
N ALA A 173 -7.05 -2.71 0.24
CA ALA A 173 -8.29 -2.09 -0.22
C ALA A 173 -9.52 -3.01 -0.11
N ARG A 174 -9.34 -4.33 0.00
CA ARG A 174 -10.45 -5.26 0.30
C ARG A 174 -10.65 -5.47 1.78
N HIS A 175 -9.64 -5.18 2.60
CA HIS A 175 -9.73 -5.22 4.06
C HIS A 175 -10.44 -3.99 4.63
N VAL A 176 -10.32 -2.85 3.95
CA VAL A 176 -10.97 -1.56 4.28
C VAL A 176 -12.40 -1.50 3.76
#